data_AF-A0A212PDF8-F1
#
_entry.id   AF-A0A212PDF8-F1
#
_cell.length_a   1.000
_cell.length_b   1.000
_cell.length_c   1.000
_cell.angle_alpha   90.00
_cell.angle_beta   90.00
_cell.angle_gamma   90.00
#
_symmetry.space_group_name_H-M   'P 1'
#
loop_
_entity.id
_entity.type
_entity.pdbx_description
1 polymer ?
#
loop_
_entity_poly.entity_id
_entity_poly.type
_entity_poly.pdbx_seq_one_letter_code
_entity_poly.pdbx_strand_id
1 'polypeptide(L)' 'MARTTITLPQDLLTELMSLVNARSKTEAVITAIRDEIRLRKLERIKSLAGKLEFVVEADKLRHGDNRLG' A
#
# COMPACT_ATOMS: atom_id res chain seq x y z
N MET A 1 -13.04 10.38 16.28
CA MET A 1 -12.00 9.37 16.56
C MET A 1 -12.49 8.50 17.72
N ALA A 2 -12.49 7.18 17.56
CA ALA A 2 -12.76 6.26 18.66
C ALA A 2 -11.47 6.07 19.48
N ARG A 3 -11.54 6.19 20.81
CA ARG A 3 -10.43 5.88 21.70
C ARG A 3 -10.53 4.42 22.08
N THR A 4 -9.48 3.66 21.81
CA THR A 4 -9.41 2.23 22.12
C THR A 4 -8.19 1.98 22.99
N THR A 5 -8.36 1.24 24.08
CA THR A 5 -7.26 0.82 24.95
C THR A 5 -6.86 -0.60 24.55
N ILE A 6 -5.61 -0.76 24.11
CA ILE A 6 -5.03 -2.03 23.69
C ILE A 6 -3.70 -2.23 24.41
N THR A 7 -3.46 -3.45 24.88
CA THR A 7 -2.18 -3.83 25.49
C THR A 7 -1.22 -4.22 24.38
N LEU A 8 -0.07 -3.55 24.32
CA LEU A 8 0.96 -3.75 23.31
C LEU A 8 2.31 -3.99 24.01
N PRO A 9 3.17 -4.88 23.47
CA PRO A 9 4.53 -5.01 23.95
C PRO A 9 5.29 -3.70 23.80
N GLN A 10 5.98 -3.28 24.87
CA GLN A 10 6.71 -2.02 24.87
C GLN A 10 7.91 -2.05 23.90
N ASP A 11 8.53 -3.21 23.72
CA ASP A 11 9.71 -3.38 22.86
C ASP A 11 9.35 -3.08 21.40
N LEU A 12 8.25 -3.69 20.90
CA LEU A 12 7.74 -3.46 19.54
C LEU A 12 7.33 -2.00 19.32
N LEU A 13 6.78 -1.34 20.34
CA LEU A 13 6.40 0.06 20.23
C LEU A 13 7.62 0.97 20.14
N THR A 14 8.67 0.66 20.91
CA THR A 14 9.94 1.38 20.89
C THR A 14 10.62 1.23 19.54
N GLU A 15 10.69 0.01 19.03
CA GLU A 15 11.26 -0.31 17.71
C GLU A 15 10.49 0.40 16.59
N LEU A 16 9.14 0.36 16.64
CA LEU A 16 8.30 1.06 15.67
C LEU A 16 8.53 2.58 15.72
N MET A 17 8.66 3.17 16.91
CA MET A 17 8.96 4.59 17.04
C MET A 17 10.33 4.95 16.46
N SER A 18 11.34 4.11 16.66
CA SER A 18 12.67 4.29 16.08
C SER A 18 12.68 4.15 14.56
N LEU A 19 11.96 3.17 14.00
CA LEU A 19 11.89 2.92 12.56
C LEU A 19 11.08 4.01 11.83
N VAL A 20 9.95 4.43 12.39
CA VAL A 20 9.05 5.42 11.78
C VAL A 20 9.49 6.86 12.10
N ASN A 21 10.41 7.03 13.05
CA ASN A 21 10.89 8.34 13.52
C ASN A 21 9.73 9.26 13.97
N ALA A 22 8.70 8.66 14.56
CA ALA A 22 7.46 9.34 14.92
C ALA A 22 7.60 10.11 16.23
N ARG A 23 6.97 11.28 16.33
CA ARG A 23 7.02 12.12 17.53
C ARG A 23 6.14 11.60 18.67
N SER A 24 5.18 10.73 18.36
CA SER A 24 4.25 10.17 19.35
C SER A 24 3.94 8.69 19.10
N LYS A 25 3.63 7.97 20.19
CA LYS A 25 3.18 6.57 20.16
C LYS A 25 1.95 6.39 19.26
N THR A 26 1.03 7.35 19.30
CA THR A 26 -0.19 7.34 18.49
C THR A 26 0.12 7.46 16.99
N GLU A 27 1.03 8.35 16.61
CA GLU A 27 1.42 8.56 15.21
C GLU A 27 2.16 7.35 14.63
N ALA A 28 3.03 6.71 15.44
CA ALA A 28 3.69 5.46 15.06
C ALA A 28 2.66 4.37 14.73
N VAL A 29 1.68 4.17 15.61
CA VAL A 29 0.62 3.15 15.44
C VAL A 29 -0.27 3.46 14.23
N ILE A 30 -0.67 4.72 14.03
CA ILE A 30 -1.47 5.12 12.85
C ILE A 30 -0.70 4.84 11.56
N THR A 31 0.60 5.13 11.53
CA THR A 31 1.44 4.91 10.35
C THR A 31 1.57 3.42 10.05
N ALA A 32 1.82 2.59 11.06
CA ALA A 32 1.89 1.13 10.91
C ALA A 32 0.59 0.54 10.35
N ILE A 33 -0.57 0.97 10.88
CA ILE A 33 -1.88 0.52 10.38
C ILE A 33 -2.07 0.92 8.92
N ARG A 34 -1.70 2.15 8.55
CA ARG A 34 -1.82 2.64 7.18
C ARG A 34 -0.93 1.87 6.22
N ASP A 35 0.28 1.53 6.63
CA ASP A 35 1.24 0.77 5.82
C ASP A 35 0.79 -0.67 5.61
N GLU A 36 0.28 -1.34 6.65
CA GLU A 36 -0.29 -2.69 6.54
C GLU A 36 -1.47 -2.73 5.57
N ILE A 37 -2.38 -1.75 5.66
CA ILE A 37 -3.50 -1.62 4.71
C ILE A 37 -2.98 -1.41 3.28
N ARG A 38 -1.93 -0.61 3.11
CA ARG A 38 -1.34 -0.33 1.80
C ARG A 38 -0.69 -1.57 1.20
N LEU A 39 0.05 -2.34 2.00
CA LEU A 39 0.67 -3.60 1.59
C LEU A 39 -0.37 -4.61 1.12
N ARG A 40 -1.43 -4.83 1.91
CA ARG A 40 -2.54 -5.73 1.53
C ARG A 40 -3.26 -5.30 0.25
N LYS A 41 -3.45 -4.00 0.04
CA LYS A 41 -4.02 -3.48 -1.22
C LYS A 41 -3.12 -3.77 -2.41
N LEU A 42 -1.81 -3.60 -2.25
CA LEU A 42 -0.83 -3.91 -3.30
C LEU A 42 -0.78 -5.41 -3.60
N GLU A 43 -0.82 -6.27 -2.57
CA GLU A 43 -0.91 -7.72 -2.75
C GLU A 43 -2.18 -8.11 -3.50
N ARG A 44 -3.32 -7.50 -3.19
CA ARG A 44 -4.57 -7.71 -3.93
C ARG A 44 -4.40 -7.31 -5.40
N ILE A 45 -3.80 -6.16 -5.69
CA ILE A 45 -3.54 -5.73 -7.08
C ILE A 45 -2.60 -6.71 -7.79
N LYS A 46 -1.53 -7.15 -7.13
CA LYS A 46 -0.61 -8.17 -7.67
C LYS A 46 -1.33 -9.50 -7.94
N SER A 47 -2.25 -9.92 -7.08
CA SER A 47 -3.06 -11.14 -7.29
C SER A 47 -4.05 -11.04 -8.46
N LEU A 48 -4.34 -9.81 -8.92
CA LEU A 48 -5.16 -9.55 -10.11
C LEU A 48 -4.31 -9.49 -11.38
N ALA A 49 -2.98 -9.39 -11.27
CA ALA A 49 -2.08 -9.51 -12.40
C ALA A 49 -2.14 -10.96 -12.94
N GLY A 50 -2.51 -11.10 -14.21
CA GLY A 50 -2.77 -12.41 -14.85
C GLY A 50 -4.25 -12.74 -15.06
N LYS A 51 -5.19 -12.00 -14.43
CA LYS A 51 -6.64 -12.06 -14.76
C LYS A 51 -7.08 -10.97 -15.75
N LEU A 52 -6.21 -9.99 -16.01
CA LEU A 52 -6.42 -9.00 -17.05
C LEU A 52 -6.06 -9.66 -18.39
N GLU A 53 -7.06 -10.27 -19.01
CA GLU A 53 -6.97 -10.64 -20.42
C GLU A 53 -6.89 -9.34 -21.24
N PHE A 54 -5.71 -9.06 -21.79
CA PHE A 54 -5.56 -8.01 -22.78
C PHE A 54 -6.19 -8.52 -24.07
N VAL A 55 -7.46 -8.14 -24.32
CA VAL A 55 -8.23 -8.55 -25.51
C VAL A 55 -7.67 -7.95 -26.81
N VAL A 56 -6.66 -7.07 -26.73
CA VAL A 56 -6.11 -6.33 -27.85
C VAL A 56 -4.63 -6.66 -28.00
N GLU A 57 -4.23 -7.09 -29.21
CA GLU A 57 -2.83 -7.33 -29.55
C GLU A 57 -1.99 -6.06 -29.38
N ALA A 58 -0.82 -6.22 -28.77
CA ALA A 58 0.10 -5.12 -28.44
C ALA A 58 0.49 -4.27 -29.66
N ASP A 59 0.45 -4.85 -30.86
CA ASP A 59 0.83 -4.18 -32.10
C ASP A 59 -0.20 -3.12 -32.55
N LYS A 60 -1.49 -3.35 -32.26
CA LYS A 60 -2.58 -2.41 -32.57
C LYS A 60 -2.61 -1.21 -31.63
N LEU A 61 -2.11 -1.36 -30.40
CA LEU A 61 -2.01 -0.28 -29.42
C LEU A 61 -0.85 0.68 -29.69
N ARG A 62 0.24 0.20 -30.29
CA ARG A 62 1.46 1.00 -30.56
C ARG A 62 1.35 1.85 -31.81
N HIS A 63 0.68 1.36 -32.85
CA HIS A 63 0.61 2.02 -34.15
C HIS A 63 -0.71 2.78 -34.42
N GLY A 64 -1.65 2.77 -33.46
CA GLY A 64 -2.96 3.42 -33.58
C GLY A 64 -3.01 4.89 -33.13
N ASP A 65 -1.92 5.45 -32.61
CA ASP A 65 -1.91 6.85 -32.16
C ASP A 65 -1.72 7.79 -33.36
N ASN A 66 -2.83 8.10 -34.05
CA ASN A 66 -2.92 9.04 -35.17
C ASN A 66 -2.72 10.51 -34.73
N ARG A 67 -1.96 10.75 -33.65
CA ARG A 67 -1.63 12.09 -33.09
C ARG A 67 -0.28 12.63 -33.56
N LEU A 68 0.42 11.89 -34.41
CA LEU A 68 1.66 12.34 -35.08
C LEU A 68 1.41 12.72 -36.55
N GLY A 69 0.20 13.19 -36.88
CA GLY A 69 -0.12 13.81 -38.17
C GLY A 69 0.17 15.30 -38.17
#